data_AF-A0A497QLR4-F1
#
_entry.id   AF-A0A497QLR4-F1
#
_cell.length_a   1.000
_cell.length_b   1.000
_cell.length_c   1.000
_cell.angle_alpha   90.00
_cell.angle_beta   90.00
_cell.angle_gamma   90.00
#
_symmetry.space_group_name_H-M   'P 1'
#
loop_
_entity.id
_entity.type
_entity.pdbx_description
1 polymer ?
#
loop_
_entity_poly.entity_id
_entity_poly.type
_entity_poly.pdbx_seq_one_letter_code
_entity_poly.pdbx_strand_id
1 'polypeptide(L)'
;MLTHNKDSDINNKEDIEEKYKELLDLIYDCDVKILIAERLCDGKWHSTSELWRIGKQADQMLGLIKTGTILKSFQDILGEDFVQKSSNNADDVVSWRINPEYLQVFEGIVKKAVARRHRETKSLSSLGLL
;
A
#
# COMPACT_ATOMS: atom_id res chain seq x y z
N MET A 1 20.40 -1.57 38.38
CA MET A 1 20.76 -2.32 37.15
C MET A 1 19.58 -2.21 36.21
N LEU A 2 19.67 -1.34 35.19
CA LEU A 2 18.69 -1.24 34.12
C LEU A 2 19.03 -2.31 33.09
N THR A 3 18.35 -3.45 33.14
CA THR A 3 18.36 -4.39 32.02
C THR A 3 17.48 -3.78 30.93
N HIS A 4 18.09 -3.06 29.99
CA HIS A 4 17.42 -2.72 28.73
C HIS A 4 17.01 -4.03 28.05
N ASN A 5 15.70 -4.24 27.92
CA ASN A 5 15.08 -5.35 27.20
C ASN A 5 15.47 -5.29 25.72
N LYS A 6 16.60 -5.90 25.35
CA LYS A 6 16.98 -6.08 23.94
C LYS A 6 16.00 -7.00 23.19
N ASP A 7 15.34 -7.91 23.89
CA ASP A 7 14.48 -8.92 23.27
C ASP A 7 13.13 -8.35 22.78
N SER A 8 12.60 -7.30 23.44
CA SER A 8 11.39 -6.61 22.97
C SER A 8 11.64 -5.79 21.71
N ASP A 9 12.83 -5.19 21.58
CA ASP A 9 13.20 -4.36 20.44
C ASP A 9 13.52 -5.20 19.19
N ILE A 10 13.97 -6.46 19.37
CA ILE A 10 14.23 -7.41 18.27
C ILE A 10 12.91 -7.96 17.72
N ASN A 11 12.01 -8.40 18.59
CA ASN A 11 10.70 -8.92 18.18
C ASN A 11 9.85 -7.87 17.44
N ASN A 12 9.94 -6.60 17.85
CA ASN A 12 9.23 -5.50 17.20
C ASN A 12 9.80 -5.18 15.81
N LYS A 13 11.12 -5.33 15.61
CA LYS A 13 11.74 -5.13 14.29
C LYS A 13 11.40 -6.23 13.31
N GLU A 14 11.40 -7.48 13.77
CA GLU A 14 11.07 -8.64 12.94
C GLU A 14 9.60 -8.59 12.45
N ASP A 15 8.67 -8.20 13.33
CA ASP A 15 7.25 -7.98 12.98
C ASP A 15 7.07 -6.85 11.95
N ILE A 16 7.83 -5.76 12.08
CA ILE A 16 7.79 -4.65 11.12
C ILE A 16 8.33 -5.07 9.75
N GLU A 17 9.45 -5.80 9.71
CA GLU A 17 10.03 -6.29 8.45
C GLU A 17 9.09 -7.28 7.74
N GLU A 18 8.41 -8.14 8.50
CA GLU A 18 7.41 -9.07 7.97
C GLU A 18 6.22 -8.32 7.35
N LYS A 19 5.65 -7.33 8.05
CA LYS A 19 4.57 -6.47 7.53
C LYS A 19 4.98 -5.74 6.26
N TYR A 20 6.21 -5.24 6.18
CA TYR A 20 6.69 -4.54 4.99
C TYR A 20 6.88 -5.48 3.80
N LYS A 21 7.32 -6.72 4.06
CA LYS A 21 7.40 -7.77 3.05
C LYS A 21 6.00 -8.15 2.57
N GLU A 22 5.04 -8.34 3.48
CA GLU A 22 3.66 -8.66 3.15
C GLU A 22 3.02 -7.55 2.31
N LEU A 23 3.21 -6.28 2.68
CA LEU A 23 2.71 -5.16 1.89
C LEU A 23 3.36 -5.11 0.49
N LEU A 24 4.67 -5.33 0.40
CA LEU A 24 5.37 -5.40 -0.89
C LEU A 24 4.76 -6.49 -1.76
N ASP A 25 4.56 -7.68 -1.17
CA ASP A 25 3.99 -8.85 -1.83
C ASP A 25 2.54 -8.57 -2.29
N LEU A 26 1.75 -7.89 -1.45
CA LEU A 26 0.41 -7.47 -1.79
C LEU A 26 0.39 -6.48 -2.96
N ILE A 27 1.25 -5.46 -2.95
CA ILE A 27 1.25 -4.38 -3.96
C ILE A 27 1.72 -4.89 -5.33
N TYR A 28 2.79 -5.70 -5.41
CA TYR A 28 3.33 -6.11 -6.72
C TYR A 28 2.40 -7.07 -7.49
N ASP A 29 1.47 -7.73 -6.79
CA ASP A 29 0.55 -8.72 -7.33
C ASP A 29 -0.26 -8.20 -8.54
N CYS A 30 -0.66 -6.92 -8.55
CA CYS A 30 -1.36 -6.36 -9.70
C CYS A 30 -1.20 -4.85 -9.88
N ASP A 31 -1.33 -4.41 -11.14
CA ASP A 31 -1.10 -3.02 -11.55
C ASP A 31 -2.11 -2.05 -10.91
N VAL A 32 -3.32 -2.52 -10.58
CA VAL A 32 -4.32 -1.73 -9.83
C VAL A 32 -3.78 -1.29 -8.47
N LYS A 33 -3.16 -2.23 -7.72
CA LYS A 33 -2.64 -1.94 -6.38
C LYS A 33 -1.43 -1.02 -6.46
N ILE A 34 -0.59 -1.18 -7.48
CA ILE A 34 0.53 -0.28 -7.78
C ILE A 34 0.02 1.15 -7.98
N LEU A 35 -0.93 1.38 -8.89
CA LEU A 35 -1.43 2.73 -9.18
C LEU A 35 -2.08 3.39 -7.95
N ILE A 36 -2.83 2.62 -7.17
CA ILE A 36 -3.42 3.11 -5.92
C ILE A 36 -2.33 3.47 -4.91
N ALA A 37 -1.31 2.62 -4.73
CA ALA A 37 -0.23 2.86 -3.79
C ALA A 37 0.63 4.05 -4.22
N GLU A 38 0.97 4.17 -5.51
CA GLU A 38 1.68 5.33 -6.06
C GLU A 38 0.91 6.64 -5.83
N ARG A 39 -0.43 6.61 -5.92
CA ARG A 39 -1.23 7.80 -5.62
C ARG A 39 -1.10 8.23 -4.17
N LEU A 40 -1.11 7.27 -3.24
CA LEU A 40 -1.01 7.51 -1.81
C LEU A 40 0.37 8.04 -1.36
N CYS A 41 1.40 7.89 -2.18
CA CYS A 41 2.75 8.41 -1.91
C CYS A 41 2.83 9.95 -1.86
N ASP A 42 1.79 10.71 -2.22
CA ASP A 42 1.81 12.17 -2.03
C ASP A 42 1.43 12.62 -0.61
N GLY A 43 1.04 11.68 0.27
CA GLY A 43 0.68 11.94 1.66
C GLY A 43 -0.63 12.71 1.87
N LYS A 44 -1.38 12.99 0.79
CA LYS A 44 -2.65 13.73 0.85
C LYS A 44 -3.82 12.79 1.13
N TRP A 45 -4.93 13.37 1.57
CA TRP A 45 -6.21 12.66 1.63
C TRP A 45 -6.75 12.43 0.22
N HIS A 46 -7.09 11.18 -0.09
CA HIS A 46 -7.80 10.80 -1.32
C HIS A 46 -9.05 10.03 -0.95
N SER A 47 -10.16 10.39 -1.56
CA SER A 47 -11.40 9.63 -1.45
C SER A 47 -11.28 8.25 -2.10
N THR A 48 -12.08 7.30 -1.62
CA THR A 48 -12.17 5.96 -2.21
C THR A 48 -12.55 6.02 -3.69
N SER A 49 -13.37 6.99 -4.09
CA SER A 49 -13.81 7.18 -5.48
C SER A 49 -12.71 7.74 -6.39
N GLU A 50 -11.85 8.64 -5.90
CA GLU A 50 -10.66 9.10 -6.62
C GLU A 50 -9.67 7.96 -6.86
N LEU A 51 -9.38 7.18 -5.82
CA LEU A 51 -8.48 6.03 -5.91
C LEU A 51 -9.04 4.94 -6.84
N TRP A 52 -10.37 4.75 -6.83
CA TRP A 52 -11.05 3.85 -7.76
C TRP A 52 -10.85 4.29 -9.22
N ARG A 53 -11.04 5.58 -9.54
CA ARG A 53 -10.82 6.11 -10.90
C ARG A 53 -9.40 5.89 -11.39
N ILE A 54 -8.42 5.98 -10.49
CA ILE A 54 -7.01 5.72 -10.81
C ILE A 54 -6.79 4.22 -11.08
N GLY A 55 -7.27 3.35 -10.18
CA GLY A 55 -7.17 1.91 -10.38
C GLY A 55 -7.85 1.42 -11.68
N LYS A 56 -8.94 2.08 -12.11
CA LYS A 56 -9.61 1.80 -13.38
C LYS A 56 -8.74 1.99 -14.61
N GLN A 57 -7.65 2.75 -14.52
CA GLN A 57 -6.71 2.91 -15.63
C GLN A 57 -6.00 1.58 -15.97
N ALA A 58 -5.82 0.70 -14.97
CA ALA A 58 -5.26 -0.63 -15.15
C ALA A 58 -6.34 -1.71 -15.38
N ASP A 59 -7.50 -1.60 -14.73
CA ASP A 59 -8.58 -2.59 -14.84
C ASP A 59 -9.96 -1.92 -14.89
N GLN A 60 -10.60 -1.93 -16.06
CA GLN A 60 -11.93 -1.33 -16.26
C GLN A 60 -13.05 -2.03 -15.49
N MET A 61 -12.85 -3.28 -15.05
CA MET A 61 -13.80 -4.04 -14.24
C MET A 61 -13.63 -3.79 -12.74
N LEU A 62 -12.66 -2.97 -12.32
CA LEU A 62 -12.48 -2.63 -10.91
C LEU A 62 -13.73 -1.94 -10.36
N GLY A 63 -14.31 -2.52 -9.31
CA GLY A 63 -15.43 -1.94 -8.56
C GLY A 63 -14.98 -1.13 -7.35
N LEU A 64 -15.79 -0.15 -6.94
CA LEU A 64 -15.53 0.72 -5.79
C LEU A 64 -15.35 -0.07 -4.47
N ILE A 65 -16.13 -1.13 -4.28
CA ILE A 65 -16.01 -2.03 -3.11
C ILE A 65 -14.62 -2.65 -3.07
N LYS A 66 -14.13 -3.18 -4.20
CA LYS A 66 -12.81 -3.80 -4.30
C LYS A 66 -11.69 -2.79 -4.03
N THR A 67 -11.84 -1.54 -4.45
CA THR A 67 -10.92 -0.45 -4.08
C THR A 67 -10.89 -0.24 -2.56
N GLY A 68 -12.05 -0.20 -1.90
CA GLY A 68 -12.15 -0.13 -0.44
C GLY A 68 -11.49 -1.32 0.25
N THR A 69 -11.66 -2.55 -0.27
CA THR A 69 -11.01 -3.76 0.24
C THR A 69 -9.48 -3.67 0.14
N ILE A 70 -8.94 -3.19 -0.99
CA ILE A 70 -7.48 -3.00 -1.16
C ILE A 70 -6.93 -2.06 -0.09
N LEU A 71 -7.60 -0.93 0.13
CA LEU A 71 -7.17 0.08 1.11
C LEU A 71 -7.28 -0.44 2.54
N LYS A 72 -8.33 -1.23 2.83
CA LYS A 72 -8.46 -1.91 4.11
C LYS A 72 -7.34 -2.93 4.32
N SER A 73 -6.96 -3.70 3.30
CA SER A 73 -5.81 -4.61 3.40
C SER A 73 -4.50 -3.87 3.68
N PHE A 74 -4.27 -2.69 3.09
CA PHE A 74 -3.09 -1.89 3.44
C PHE A 74 -3.10 -1.49 4.92
N GLN A 75 -4.25 -1.06 5.43
CA GLN A 75 -4.42 -0.69 6.82
C GLN A 75 -4.33 -1.89 7.77
N ASP A 76 -4.83 -3.06 7.38
CA ASP A 76 -4.76 -4.28 8.21
C ASP A 76 -3.31 -4.75 8.39
N ILE A 77 -2.47 -4.59 7.36
CA ILE A 77 -1.04 -4.94 7.41
C ILE A 77 -0.25 -3.90 8.22
N LEU A 78 -0.46 -2.60 7.94
CA LEU A 78 0.39 -1.53 8.48
C LEU A 78 -0.14 -0.86 9.75
N GLY A 79 -1.40 -1.07 10.09
CA GLY A 79 -2.09 -0.43 11.20
C GLY A 79 -2.76 0.90 10.83
N GLU A 80 -3.70 1.32 11.69
CA GLU A 80 -4.51 2.53 11.53
C GLU A 80 -3.72 3.83 11.67
N ASP A 81 -2.63 3.81 12.46
CA ASP A 81 -1.72 4.95 12.60
C ASP A 81 -0.90 5.20 11.34
N PHE A 82 -0.63 4.14 10.56
CA PHE A 82 0.11 4.22 9.31
C PHE A 82 -0.82 4.61 8.15
N VAL A 83 -1.90 3.85 7.97
CA VAL A 83 -2.90 4.09 6.91
C VAL A 83 -4.15 4.65 7.55
N GLN A 84 -4.29 5.97 7.44
CA GLN A 84 -5.36 6.69 8.11
C GLN A 84 -6.60 6.70 7.23
N LYS A 85 -7.74 6.43 7.86
CA LYS A 85 -9.07 6.45 7.25
C LYS A 85 -9.89 7.55 7.93
N SER A 86 -10.54 8.38 7.13
CA SER A 86 -11.47 9.40 7.61
C SER A 86 -12.82 9.23 6.92
N SER A 87 -13.89 9.29 7.69
CA SER A 87 -15.25 9.42 7.19
C SER A 87 -15.78 10.78 7.63
N ASN A 88 -15.93 11.70 6.69
CA ASN A 88 -16.61 12.96 6.97
C ASN A 88 -18.12 12.71 6.92
N ASN A 89 -18.80 12.85 8.07
CA ASN A 89 -20.26 12.67 8.21
C ASN A 89 -21.10 13.63 7.35
N ALA A 90 -20.48 14.66 6.76
CA ALA A 90 -21.18 15.65 5.94
C ALA A 90 -21.44 15.16 4.50
N ASP A 91 -20.56 14.30 3.96
CA ASP A 91 -20.60 13.89 2.54
C ASP A 91 -20.62 12.36 2.34
N ASP A 92 -20.61 11.56 3.43
CA ASP A 92 -20.43 10.10 3.40
C ASP A 92 -19.20 9.62 2.60
N VAL A 93 -18.23 10.52 2.39
CA VAL A 93 -17.02 10.23 1.63
C VAL A 93 -15.96 9.63 2.56
N VAL A 94 -15.64 8.35 2.31
CA VAL A 94 -14.50 7.68 2.93
C VAL A 94 -13.22 8.08 2.21
N SER A 95 -12.30 8.70 2.95
CA SER A 95 -10.99 9.15 2.48
C SER A 95 -9.85 8.45 3.21
N TRP A 96 -8.72 8.35 2.53
CA TRP A 96 -7.54 7.60 2.95
C TRP A 96 -6.28 8.43 2.74
N ARG A 97 -5.30 8.27 3.63
CA ARG A 97 -3.95 8.78 3.43
C ARG A 97 -2.93 7.90 4.13
N ILE A 98 -1.68 7.98 3.68
CA ILE A 98 -0.54 7.54 4.48
C ILE A 98 -0.23 8.67 5.47
N ASN A 99 -0.01 8.31 6.74
CA ASN A 99 0.45 9.26 7.73
C ASN A 99 1.82 9.83 7.31
N PRO A 100 1.99 11.16 7.28
CA PRO A 100 3.24 11.82 6.87
C PRO A 100 4.50 11.29 7.57
N GLU A 101 4.40 10.84 8.82
CA GLU A 101 5.54 10.29 9.58
C GLU A 101 6.10 9.00 8.95
N TYR A 102 5.25 8.23 8.26
CA TYR A 102 5.63 6.97 7.63
C TYR A 102 5.74 7.06 6.10
N LEU A 103 5.53 8.24 5.52
CA LEU A 103 5.45 8.42 4.07
C LEU A 103 6.72 7.93 3.36
N GLN A 104 7.90 8.27 3.89
CA GLN A 104 9.17 7.88 3.31
C GLN A 104 9.35 6.35 3.29
N VAL A 105 8.88 5.67 4.34
CA VAL A 105 8.93 4.20 4.44
C VAL A 105 8.01 3.58 3.39
N PHE A 106 6.78 4.09 3.30
CA PHE A 106 5.78 3.63 2.34
C PHE A 106 6.27 3.80 0.89
N GLU A 107 6.81 4.97 0.54
CA GLU A 107 7.41 5.22 -0.77
C GLU A 107 8.52 4.22 -1.10
N GLY A 108 9.35 3.86 -0.11
CA GLY A 108 10.40 2.86 -0.28
C GLY A 108 9.84 1.48 -0.64
N ILE A 109 8.73 1.08 -0.02
CA ILE A 109 8.04 -0.18 -0.31
C ILE A 109 7.43 -0.15 -1.71
N VAL A 110 6.72 0.94 -2.07
CA VAL A 110 6.10 1.11 -3.39
C VAL A 110 7.16 1.08 -4.50
N LYS A 111 8.28 1.80 -4.34
CA LYS A 111 9.38 1.79 -5.32
C LYS A 111 9.94 0.37 -5.54
N LYS A 112 10.08 -0.42 -4.47
CA LYS A 112 10.52 -1.82 -4.56
C LYS A 112 9.48 -2.69 -5.30
N ALA A 113 8.19 -2.50 -5.02
CA ALA A 113 7.12 -3.24 -5.68
C ALA A 113 7.07 -2.93 -7.19
N VAL A 114 7.12 -1.65 -7.58
CA VAL A 114 7.19 -1.21 -8.99
C VAL A 114 8.41 -1.80 -9.69
N ALA A 115 9.59 -1.72 -9.08
CA ALA A 115 10.82 -2.28 -9.65
C ALA A 115 10.74 -3.80 -9.84
N ARG A 116 10.11 -4.53 -8.90
CA ARG A 116 9.86 -5.97 -9.02
C ARG A 116 8.93 -6.29 -10.18
N ARG A 117 7.80 -5.61 -10.28
CA ARG A 117 6.83 -5.77 -11.38
C ARG A 117 7.47 -5.55 -12.74
N HIS A 118 8.24 -4.46 -12.91
CA HIS A 118 8.95 -4.18 -14.16
C HIS A 118 9.96 -5.26 -14.56
N ARG A 119 10.67 -5.87 -13.60
CA ARG A 119 11.59 -6.97 -13.91
C ARG A 119 10.86 -8.21 -14.40
N GLU A 120 9.72 -8.55 -13.80
CA GLU A 120 8.91 -9.70 -14.20
C GLU A 120 8.30 -9.49 -15.59
N THR A 121 7.71 -8.32 -15.88
CA THR A 121 7.19 -8.00 -17.21
C THR A 121 8.27 -8.05 -18.28
N LYS A 122 9.47 -7.51 -18.00
CA LYS A 122 10.62 -7.61 -18.92
C LYS A 122 11.05 -9.05 -19.14
N SER A 123 11.15 -9.85 -18.09
CA SER A 123 11.48 -11.28 -18.18
C SER A 123 10.49 -12.02 -19.08
N LEU A 124 9.19 -11.85 -18.85
CA LEU A 124 8.14 -12.48 -19.66
C LEU A 124 8.20 -12.03 -21.13
N SER A 125 8.43 -10.75 -21.40
CA SER A 125 8.60 -10.25 -22.76
C SER A 125 9.84 -10.85 -23.44
N SER A 126 10.95 -11.02 -22.71
CA SER A 126 12.16 -11.66 -23.24
C SER A 126 12.00 -13.15 -23.52
N LEU A 127 11.02 -13.79 -22.88
CA LEU A 127 10.65 -15.19 -23.09
C LEU A 127 9.55 -15.37 -24.15
N GLY A 128 9.03 -14.29 -24.74
CA GLY A 128 7.93 -14.33 -25.73
C GLY A 128 6.58 -14.76 -25.14
N LEU A 129 6.36 -14.53 -23.84
CA LEU A 129 5.15 -14.93 -23.11
C LEU A 129 4.12 -13.79 -22.94
N LEU A 130 4.40 -12.61 -23.49
CA LEU A 130 3.55 -11.41 -23.56
C LEU A 130 3.59 -10.87 -24.99
#